data_AF-A0A7C5EGX4-F1
#
_entry.id   AF-A0A7C5EGX4-F1
#
_cell.length_a   1.000
_cell.length_b   1.000
_cell.length_c   1.000
_cell.angle_alpha   90.00
_cell.angle_beta   90.00
_cell.angle_gamma   90.00
#
_symmetry.space_group_name_H-M   'P 1'
#
loop_
_entity.id
_entity.type
_entity.pdbx_description
1 polymer ?
#
loop_
_entity_poly.entity_id
_entity_poly.type
_entity_poly.pdbx_seq_one_letter_code
_entity_poly.pdbx_strand_id
1 'polypeptide(L)'
;MGEKSYGTAAILFGVISAIVLLVVVGSTAQPGEFSLISPENCENLSDNTPTFVWEAAAGADNYGIWIDDDPDFSSPVYENDNLGNTTSFTLPDENALADGVYYWRVRAENADGYTWSSENRTFRVDTVPPAKPTHNGTAPGWIKDGENTNDNTPVLGVYTVTENSFPVVYHFAVSDDPSFPY
;
A
#
# COMPACT_ATOMS: atom_id res chain seq x y z
N MET A 1 57.78 -15.17 80.96
CA MET A 1 56.38 -15.36 80.53
C MET A 1 56.12 -14.32 79.44
N GLY A 2 55.79 -14.73 78.21
CA GLY A 2 55.36 -13.82 77.13
C GLY A 2 54.07 -13.09 77.52
N GLU A 3 53.66 -12.00 76.87
CA GLU A 3 53.13 -11.99 75.49
C GLU A 3 53.40 -10.66 74.77
N LYS A 4 53.52 -10.73 73.43
CA LYS A 4 53.56 -9.57 72.53
C LYS A 4 52.12 -9.22 72.10
N SER A 5 51.73 -7.95 72.15
CA SER A 5 50.48 -7.45 71.57
C SER A 5 50.74 -6.72 70.24
N TYR A 6 49.91 -6.99 69.23
CA TYR A 6 50.02 -6.51 67.84
C TYR A 6 48.81 -5.64 67.45
N GLY A 7 49.07 -4.54 66.71
CA GLY A 7 48.15 -3.88 65.76
C GLY A 7 47.03 -3.01 66.37
N THR A 8 46.64 -1.88 65.79
CA THR A 8 46.37 -1.65 64.36
C THR A 8 46.45 -0.16 64.00
N ALA A 9 46.98 0.12 62.80
CA ALA A 9 46.97 1.43 62.15
C ALA A 9 45.65 1.63 61.41
N ALA A 10 44.97 2.76 61.64
CA ALA A 10 43.81 3.15 60.84
C ALA A 10 44.30 3.88 59.58
N ILE A 11 44.09 3.25 58.42
CA ILE A 11 44.40 3.79 57.09
C ILE A 11 43.28 4.75 56.69
N LEU A 12 43.63 6.00 56.37
CA LEU A 12 42.73 6.96 55.71
C LEU A 12 42.40 6.44 54.30
N PHE A 13 41.13 6.15 54.02
CA PHE A 13 40.67 5.94 52.64
C PHE A 13 40.27 7.30 52.04
N GLY A 14 41.11 7.79 51.13
CA GLY A 14 40.77 8.90 50.25
C GLY A 14 39.67 8.48 49.28
N VAL A 15 38.62 9.29 49.18
CA VAL A 15 37.58 9.15 48.16
C VAL A 15 38.16 9.62 46.82
N ILE A 16 38.54 8.67 45.96
CA ILE A 16 38.83 8.98 44.56
C ILE A 16 37.49 9.14 43.85
N SER A 17 37.09 10.39 43.60
CA SER A 17 35.95 10.71 42.74
C SER A 17 36.39 10.57 41.29
N ALA A 18 36.14 9.41 40.68
CA ALA A 18 36.27 9.25 39.24
C ALA A 18 35.05 9.91 38.55
N ILE A 19 35.27 10.99 37.81
CA ILE A 19 34.29 11.47 36.84
C ILE A 19 34.32 10.48 35.66
N VAL A 20 33.32 9.61 35.59
CA VAL A 20 33.05 8.83 34.38
C VAL A 20 32.36 9.77 33.40
N LEU A 21 33.09 10.23 32.38
CA LEU A 21 32.49 10.90 31.24
C LEU A 21 31.84 9.81 30.37
N LEU A 22 30.53 9.59 30.56
CA LEU A 22 29.75 8.75 29.67
C LEU A 22 29.54 9.51 28.36
N VAL A 23 30.33 9.20 27.33
CA VAL A 23 29.92 9.52 25.97
C VAL A 23 28.79 8.55 25.65
N VAL A 24 27.54 8.99 25.78
CA VAL A 24 26.41 8.29 25.17
C VAL A 24 26.57 8.51 23.68
N VAL A 25 27.34 7.66 23.01
CA VAL A 25 27.15 7.43 21.58
C VAL A 25 25.76 6.84 21.50
N GLY A 26 24.77 7.67 21.17
CA GLY A 26 23.43 7.19 20.87
C GLY A 26 23.59 6.19 19.74
N SER A 27 23.46 4.91 20.04
CA SER A 27 23.21 3.91 19.01
C SER A 27 21.84 4.29 18.46
N THR A 28 21.81 4.98 17.33
CA THR A 28 20.55 5.15 16.61
C THR A 28 20.11 3.74 16.21
N ALA A 29 18.89 3.37 16.58
CA ALA A 29 18.33 2.11 16.13
C ALA A 29 18.06 2.20 14.62
N GLN A 30 17.81 1.05 13.98
CA GLN A 30 17.18 1.04 12.66
C GLN A 30 15.90 1.90 12.67
N PRO A 31 15.45 2.40 11.51
CA PRO A 31 14.26 3.24 11.44
C PRO A 31 13.05 2.61 12.13
N GLY A 32 12.21 3.44 12.76
CA GLY A 32 11.00 2.96 13.43
C GLY A 32 10.00 2.31 12.46
N GLU A 33 9.04 1.56 13.01
CA GLU A 33 7.89 1.07 12.24
C GLU A 33 7.08 2.23 11.66
N PHE A 34 6.46 1.98 10.51
CA PHE A 34 5.62 2.94 9.79
C PHE A 34 4.65 2.19 8.89
N SER A 35 3.49 2.81 8.62
CA SER A 35 2.46 2.22 7.77
C SER A 35 2.34 2.90 6.41
N LEU A 36 1.71 2.22 5.47
CA LEU A 36 1.41 2.76 4.15
C LEU A 36 0.12 3.59 4.23
N ILE A 37 -0.06 4.58 3.35
CA ILE A 37 -1.25 5.48 3.37
C ILE A 37 -2.02 5.38 2.05
N SER A 38 -1.35 5.64 0.93
CA SER A 38 -1.95 5.68 -0.41
C SER A 38 -1.04 4.98 -1.41
N PRO A 39 -1.54 4.18 -2.37
CA PRO A 39 -2.94 3.74 -2.49
C PRO A 39 -3.46 3.00 -1.24
N GLU A 40 -4.77 3.09 -0.99
CA GLU A 40 -5.44 2.29 0.03
C GLU A 40 -5.34 0.79 -0.32
N ASN A 41 -5.41 -0.07 0.69
CA ASN A 41 -5.37 -1.50 0.44
C ASN A 41 -6.62 -1.96 -0.33
N CYS A 42 -6.40 -2.67 -1.44
CA CYS A 42 -7.42 -3.09 -2.40
C CYS A 42 -8.13 -1.93 -3.13
N GLU A 43 -7.49 -0.77 -3.27
CA GLU A 43 -8.03 0.35 -4.03
C GLU A 43 -8.05 0.08 -5.54
N ASN A 44 -9.07 0.58 -6.25
CA ASN A 44 -9.10 0.60 -7.71
C ASN A 44 -8.81 2.02 -8.21
N LEU A 45 -7.77 2.16 -9.02
CA LEU A 45 -7.28 3.42 -9.54
C LEU A 45 -7.55 3.50 -11.04
N SER A 46 -7.95 4.68 -11.52
CA SER A 46 -8.00 5.00 -12.96
C SER A 46 -6.75 5.72 -13.45
N ASP A 47 -5.78 5.91 -12.56
CA ASP A 47 -4.47 6.51 -12.81
C ASP A 47 -3.42 5.39 -12.82
N ASN A 48 -2.65 5.31 -13.91
CA ASN A 48 -1.56 4.35 -14.09
C ASN A 48 -0.19 4.88 -13.65
N THR A 49 -0.13 6.12 -13.17
CA THR A 49 1.04 6.76 -12.55
C THR A 49 0.75 7.17 -11.10
N PRO A 50 0.33 6.22 -10.24
CA PRO A 50 -0.21 6.56 -8.94
C PRO A 50 0.82 7.25 -8.05
N THR A 51 0.31 8.08 -7.15
CA THR A 51 1.11 8.67 -6.06
C THR A 51 1.04 7.79 -4.82
N PHE A 52 2.20 7.28 -4.44
CA PHE A 52 2.42 6.50 -3.24
C PHE A 52 2.73 7.41 -2.06
N VAL A 53 2.11 7.16 -0.92
CA VAL A 53 2.28 7.94 0.31
C VAL A 53 2.35 6.98 1.50
N TRP A 54 3.27 7.23 2.42
CA TRP A 54 3.47 6.44 3.64
C TRP A 54 3.74 7.34 4.85
N GLU A 55 3.67 6.78 6.05
CA GLU A 55 4.03 7.49 7.28
C GLU A 55 5.55 7.64 7.41
N ALA A 56 6.00 8.70 8.08
CA ALA A 56 7.42 8.87 8.37
C ALA A 56 7.90 7.84 9.41
N ALA A 57 8.88 7.02 9.03
CA ALA A 57 9.64 6.19 9.95
C ALA A 57 10.61 7.05 10.79
N ALA A 58 10.51 6.94 12.11
CA ALA A 58 11.39 7.68 13.02
C ALA A 58 12.85 7.28 12.80
N GLY A 59 13.73 8.25 12.51
CA GLY A 59 15.15 8.01 12.30
C GLY A 59 15.54 7.51 10.91
N ALA A 60 14.64 7.59 9.92
CA ALA A 60 14.97 7.33 8.52
C ALA A 60 15.72 8.51 7.88
N ASP A 61 16.76 8.18 7.12
CA ASP A 61 17.51 9.13 6.28
C ASP A 61 17.15 8.98 4.80
N ASN A 62 16.64 7.81 4.41
CA ASN A 62 16.29 7.45 3.05
C ASN A 62 15.08 6.50 3.02
N TYR A 63 14.37 6.48 1.89
CA TYR A 63 13.37 5.46 1.59
C TYR A 63 13.63 4.82 0.23
N GLY A 64 13.22 3.56 0.10
CA GLY A 64 13.06 2.87 -1.17
C GLY A 64 11.64 2.34 -1.36
N ILE A 65 11.21 2.18 -2.61
CA ILE A 65 9.89 1.67 -2.98
C ILE A 65 10.02 0.50 -3.95
N TRP A 66 9.15 -0.49 -3.78
CA TRP A 66 8.97 -1.63 -4.67
C TRP A 66 7.51 -1.72 -5.09
N ILE A 67 7.29 -1.90 -6.39
CA ILE A 67 5.99 -2.16 -7.00
C ILE A 67 6.16 -3.40 -7.87
N ASP A 68 5.30 -4.39 -7.69
CA ASP A 68 5.39 -5.69 -8.35
C ASP A 68 3.98 -6.20 -8.71
N ASP A 69 3.87 -7.01 -9.76
CA ASP A 69 2.66 -7.76 -10.11
C ASP A 69 2.60 -9.14 -9.43
N ASP A 70 3.65 -9.56 -8.73
CA ASP A 70 3.69 -10.71 -7.82
C ASP A 70 3.74 -10.28 -6.33
N PRO A 71 2.91 -10.86 -5.44
CA PRO A 71 2.95 -10.55 -4.00
C PRO A 71 4.28 -10.89 -3.30
N ASP A 72 5.14 -11.71 -3.91
CA ASP A 72 6.44 -12.08 -3.34
C ASP A 72 7.57 -11.07 -3.63
N PHE A 73 7.30 -10.10 -4.51
CA PHE A 73 8.25 -9.09 -4.96
C PHE A 73 9.51 -9.66 -5.63
N SER A 74 9.39 -10.80 -6.32
CA SER A 74 10.51 -11.52 -6.95
C SER A 74 11.00 -10.88 -8.25
N SER A 75 10.17 -10.08 -8.93
CA SER A 75 10.51 -9.39 -10.17
C SER A 75 9.82 -8.03 -10.28
N PRO A 76 10.24 -7.03 -9.49
CA PRO A 76 9.56 -5.75 -9.40
C PRO A 76 9.40 -5.09 -10.77
N VAL A 77 8.18 -4.67 -11.09
CA VAL A 77 7.90 -3.84 -12.28
C VAL A 77 8.53 -2.46 -12.13
N TYR A 78 8.68 -1.99 -10.88
CA TYR A 78 9.41 -0.79 -10.54
C TYR A 78 10.07 -0.94 -9.17
N GLU A 79 11.33 -0.52 -9.08
CA GLU A 79 12.05 -0.38 -7.81
C GLU A 79 12.94 0.86 -7.82
N ASN A 80 13.02 1.53 -6.67
CA ASN A 80 13.95 2.62 -6.46
C ASN A 80 14.36 2.67 -4.99
N ASP A 81 15.64 2.43 -4.71
CA ASP A 81 16.19 2.35 -3.35
C ASP A 81 16.62 3.70 -2.77
N ASN A 82 16.56 4.80 -3.54
CA ASN A 82 17.17 6.08 -3.15
C ASN A 82 16.24 7.27 -3.41
N LEU A 83 15.10 7.28 -2.73
CA LEU A 83 14.13 8.37 -2.77
C LEU A 83 14.52 9.56 -1.87
N GLY A 84 15.51 9.38 -0.99
CA GLY A 84 15.86 10.33 0.06
C GLY A 84 14.83 10.35 1.19
N ASN A 85 14.95 11.33 2.09
CA ASN A 85 14.03 11.49 3.22
C ASN A 85 12.70 12.14 2.77
N THR A 86 11.84 11.33 2.17
CA THR A 86 10.50 11.71 1.69
C THR A 86 9.45 10.72 2.20
N THR A 87 8.19 11.13 2.18
CA THR A 87 7.04 10.29 2.54
C THR A 87 6.06 10.12 1.38
N SER A 88 6.46 10.54 0.17
CA SER A 88 5.65 10.43 -1.03
C SER A 88 6.50 10.22 -2.27
N PHE A 89 5.97 9.46 -3.22
CA PHE A 89 6.57 9.21 -4.52
C PHE A 89 5.48 9.06 -5.59
N THR A 90 5.58 9.80 -6.69
CA THR A 90 4.70 9.65 -7.86
C THR A 90 5.45 8.86 -8.92
N LEU A 91 4.82 7.81 -9.45
CA LEU A 91 5.42 7.00 -10.49
C LEU A 91 5.61 7.82 -11.77
N PRO A 92 6.82 7.86 -12.37
CA PRO A 92 7.05 8.60 -13.60
C PRO A 92 6.25 8.05 -14.79
N ASP A 93 5.92 8.92 -15.75
CA ASP A 93 5.16 8.54 -16.96
C ASP A 93 5.84 7.42 -17.76
N GLU A 94 7.18 7.38 -17.80
CA GLU A 94 7.93 6.31 -18.46
C GLU A 94 7.79 4.94 -17.78
N ASN A 95 7.27 4.91 -16.56
CA ASN A 95 7.01 3.71 -15.76
C ASN A 95 5.52 3.47 -15.55
N ALA A 96 4.64 4.13 -16.31
CA ALA A 96 3.20 3.95 -16.22
C ALA A 96 2.81 2.46 -16.28
N LEU A 97 1.96 2.05 -15.33
CA LEU A 97 1.55 0.66 -15.15
C LEU A 97 0.52 0.25 -16.22
N ALA A 98 0.49 -1.04 -16.55
CA ALA A 98 -0.60 -1.61 -17.33
C ALA A 98 -1.82 -1.83 -16.42
N ASP A 99 -3.00 -2.02 -17.00
CA ASP A 99 -4.16 -2.44 -16.22
C ASP A 99 -3.90 -3.82 -15.59
N GLY A 100 -4.11 -3.94 -14.28
CA GLY A 100 -3.65 -5.10 -13.52
C GLY A 100 -3.69 -4.91 -12.02
N VAL A 101 -3.39 -5.99 -11.30
CA VAL A 101 -3.25 -5.97 -9.83
C VAL A 101 -1.77 -5.84 -9.49
N TYR A 102 -1.46 -4.93 -8.58
CA TYR A 102 -0.11 -4.67 -8.13
C TYR A 102 -0.02 -4.74 -6.60
N TYR A 103 1.20 -4.97 -6.14
CA TYR A 103 1.60 -4.97 -4.74
C TYR A 103 2.70 -3.95 -4.57
N TRP A 104 2.68 -3.24 -3.44
CA TRP A 104 3.73 -2.29 -3.13
C TRP A 104 4.12 -2.33 -1.66
N ARG A 105 5.39 -1.98 -1.43
CA ARG A 105 5.99 -1.88 -0.11
C ARG A 105 7.09 -0.83 -0.12
N VAL A 106 7.40 -0.30 1.06
CA VAL A 106 8.42 0.74 1.24
C VAL A 106 9.45 0.26 2.27
N ARG A 107 10.72 0.61 2.05
CA ARG A 107 11.83 0.37 2.97
C ARG A 107 12.34 1.71 3.49
N ALA A 108 12.34 1.93 4.79
CA ALA A 108 13.05 3.04 5.42
C ALA A 108 14.48 2.61 5.75
N GLU A 109 15.46 3.48 5.53
CA GLU A 109 16.89 3.17 5.73
C GLU A 109 17.63 4.31 6.43
N ASN A 110 18.60 3.93 7.27
CA ASN A 110 19.61 4.80 7.86
C ASN A 110 20.95 4.07 7.98
N ALA A 111 21.96 4.71 8.57
CA ALA A 111 23.29 4.12 8.73
C ALA A 111 23.33 2.82 9.56
N ASP A 112 22.32 2.56 10.40
CA ASP A 112 22.24 1.41 11.29
C ASP A 112 21.41 0.25 10.69
N GLY A 113 20.77 0.48 9.53
CA GLY A 113 20.09 -0.55 8.74
C GLY A 113 18.75 -0.08 8.20
N TYR A 114 17.81 -1.01 8.05
CA TYR A 114 16.53 -0.74 7.39
C TYR A 114 15.35 -1.40 8.11
N THR A 115 14.17 -0.82 7.86
CA THR A 115 12.87 -1.33 8.31
C THR A 115 11.90 -1.31 7.13
N TRP A 116 11.20 -2.42 6.90
CA TRP A 116 10.11 -2.48 5.92
C TRP A 116 8.82 -1.88 6.51
N SER A 117 7.92 -1.41 5.65
CA SER A 117 6.57 -1.04 6.05
C SER A 117 5.87 -2.17 6.80
N SER A 118 4.99 -1.82 7.76
CA SER A 118 4.29 -2.79 8.60
C SER A 118 3.42 -3.78 7.82
N GLU A 119 3.04 -3.41 6.60
CA GLU A 119 2.29 -4.21 5.66
C GLU A 119 2.78 -3.99 4.23
N ASN A 120 2.49 -4.96 3.36
CA ASN A 120 2.43 -4.74 1.92
C ASN A 120 0.98 -4.37 1.59
N ARG A 121 0.78 -3.47 0.63
CA ARG A 121 -0.55 -3.14 0.14
C ARG A 121 -0.74 -3.56 -1.30
N THR A 122 -1.98 -3.89 -1.65
CA THR A 122 -2.36 -4.15 -3.04
C THR A 122 -3.27 -3.05 -3.56
N PHE A 123 -3.20 -2.79 -4.86
CA PHE A 123 -4.10 -1.92 -5.58
C PHE A 123 -4.28 -2.45 -7.00
N ARG A 124 -5.27 -1.91 -7.69
CA ARG A 124 -5.59 -2.28 -9.05
C ARG A 124 -5.58 -1.05 -9.94
N VAL A 125 -4.94 -1.15 -11.10
CA VAL A 125 -4.98 -0.14 -12.15
C VAL A 125 -6.03 -0.54 -13.17
N ASP A 126 -6.90 0.40 -13.50
CA ASP A 126 -8.02 0.25 -14.42
C ASP A 126 -8.28 1.54 -15.20
N THR A 127 -7.58 1.69 -16.32
CA THR A 127 -7.67 2.90 -17.16
C THR A 127 -8.79 2.84 -18.19
N VAL A 128 -9.43 1.68 -18.36
CA VAL A 128 -10.47 1.45 -19.36
C VAL A 128 -11.82 1.33 -18.65
N PRO A 129 -12.78 2.25 -18.89
CA PRO A 129 -14.12 2.09 -18.33
C PRO A 129 -14.86 0.93 -19.03
N PRO A 130 -15.80 0.25 -18.34
CA PRO A 130 -16.57 -0.82 -18.93
C PRO A 130 -17.31 -0.35 -20.19
N ALA A 131 -17.28 -1.17 -21.25
CA ALA A 131 -18.03 -0.83 -22.45
C ALA A 131 -19.54 -0.75 -22.16
N LYS A 132 -20.23 0.20 -22.81
CA LYS A 132 -21.67 0.33 -22.69
C LYS A 132 -22.35 -1.02 -23.04
N PRO A 133 -23.21 -1.56 -22.16
CA PRO A 133 -24.00 -2.75 -22.49
C PRO A 133 -24.79 -2.53 -23.78
N THR A 134 -24.69 -3.46 -24.72
CA THR A 134 -25.48 -3.41 -25.96
C THR A 134 -26.68 -4.33 -25.84
N HIS A 135 -27.84 -3.84 -26.28
CA HIS A 135 -29.01 -4.66 -26.49
C HIS A 135 -28.94 -5.26 -27.89
N ASN A 136 -28.66 -6.55 -28.00
CA ASN A 136 -28.79 -7.28 -29.25
C ASN A 136 -30.00 -8.18 -29.11
N GLY A 137 -31.15 -7.79 -29.67
CA GLY A 137 -32.46 -8.45 -29.49
C GLY A 137 -32.58 -9.86 -30.10
N THR A 138 -31.56 -10.70 -29.96
CA THR A 138 -31.44 -12.04 -30.55
C THR A 138 -31.31 -13.15 -29.51
N ALA A 139 -31.15 -12.84 -28.22
CA ALA A 139 -31.18 -13.84 -27.17
C ALA A 139 -32.62 -14.34 -26.92
N PRO A 140 -32.85 -15.67 -26.81
CA PRO A 140 -34.19 -16.21 -26.64
C PRO A 140 -34.80 -15.77 -25.30
N GLY A 141 -35.99 -15.16 -25.35
CA GLY A 141 -36.73 -14.67 -24.17
C GLY A 141 -36.61 -13.17 -23.90
N TRP A 142 -35.87 -12.42 -24.72
CA TRP A 142 -35.78 -10.97 -24.62
C TRP A 142 -36.95 -10.28 -25.32
N ILE A 143 -37.49 -9.23 -24.68
CA ILE A 143 -38.40 -8.28 -25.32
C ILE A 143 -37.54 -7.27 -26.10
N LYS A 144 -37.74 -7.16 -27.41
CA LYS A 144 -37.02 -6.16 -28.21
C LYS A 144 -37.56 -4.75 -27.92
N ASP A 145 -36.77 -3.73 -28.27
CA ASP A 145 -37.25 -2.35 -28.20
C ASP A 145 -38.55 -2.19 -29.00
N GLY A 146 -39.59 -1.64 -28.36
CA GLY A 146 -40.93 -1.49 -28.94
C GLY A 146 -41.76 -2.76 -29.07
N GLU A 147 -41.32 -3.92 -28.57
CA GLU A 147 -42.16 -5.13 -28.55
C GLU A 147 -43.18 -5.09 -27.40
N ASN A 148 -44.41 -5.47 -27.73
CA ASN A 148 -45.44 -5.73 -26.72
C ASN A 148 -45.35 -7.18 -26.26
N THR A 149 -45.36 -7.40 -24.95
CA THR A 149 -45.47 -8.73 -24.34
C THR A 149 -46.77 -8.86 -23.55
N ASN A 150 -47.27 -10.09 -23.44
CA ASN A 150 -48.32 -10.46 -22.47
C ASN A 150 -47.74 -11.20 -21.25
N ASP A 151 -46.40 -11.30 -21.17
CA ASP A 151 -45.66 -11.80 -20.02
C ASP A 151 -45.47 -10.67 -19.00
N ASN A 152 -45.96 -10.86 -17.78
CA ASN A 152 -45.82 -9.92 -16.67
C ASN A 152 -44.54 -10.15 -15.84
N THR A 153 -43.70 -11.11 -16.24
CA THR A 153 -42.42 -11.47 -15.63
C THR A 153 -41.31 -11.60 -16.67
N PRO A 154 -41.10 -10.58 -17.53
CA PRO A 154 -40.15 -10.72 -18.62
C PRO A 154 -38.72 -10.85 -18.10
N VAL A 155 -37.94 -11.70 -18.77
CA VAL A 155 -36.52 -11.86 -18.46
C VAL A 155 -35.75 -10.68 -19.05
N LEU A 156 -35.10 -9.90 -18.19
CA LEU A 156 -34.09 -8.92 -18.59
C LEU A 156 -32.74 -9.62 -18.59
N GLY A 157 -32.18 -9.87 -19.77
CA GLY A 157 -30.80 -10.28 -19.88
C GLY A 157 -29.87 -9.06 -19.98
N VAL A 158 -28.59 -9.27 -19.72
CA VAL A 158 -27.49 -8.42 -20.19
C VAL A 158 -26.52 -9.31 -20.94
N TYR A 159 -25.94 -8.79 -22.01
CA TYR A 159 -24.70 -9.37 -22.51
C TYR A 159 -23.58 -8.99 -21.56
N THR A 160 -22.64 -9.92 -21.35
CA THR A 160 -21.40 -9.62 -20.64
C THR A 160 -20.68 -8.50 -21.36
N VAL A 161 -20.49 -7.37 -20.69
CA VAL A 161 -19.54 -6.36 -21.11
C VAL A 161 -18.16 -7.02 -21.07
N THR A 162 -17.43 -6.97 -22.18
CA THR A 162 -16.02 -7.33 -22.16
C THR A 162 -15.33 -6.28 -21.33
N GLU A 163 -14.71 -6.73 -20.24
CA GLU A 163 -13.96 -5.85 -19.38
C GLU A 163 -12.65 -6.49 -18.94
N ASN A 164 -11.59 -5.69 -18.83
CA ASN A 164 -10.27 -6.11 -18.36
C ASN A 164 -10.15 -6.15 -16.82
N SER A 165 -11.29 -5.91 -16.14
CA SER A 165 -11.42 -5.43 -14.76
C SER A 165 -12.71 -5.87 -14.08
N PHE A 166 -12.65 -6.83 -13.15
CA PHE A 166 -13.83 -7.29 -12.40
C PHE A 166 -13.85 -6.75 -10.97
N PRO A 167 -15.05 -6.48 -10.39
CA PRO A 167 -16.38 -6.77 -10.92
C PRO A 167 -17.03 -5.61 -11.69
N VAL A 168 -17.73 -5.91 -12.80
CA VAL A 168 -18.62 -4.97 -13.49
C VAL A 168 -19.97 -4.90 -12.76
N VAL A 169 -20.40 -3.69 -12.37
CA VAL A 169 -21.70 -3.45 -11.75
C VAL A 169 -22.71 -3.04 -12.82
N TYR A 170 -23.84 -3.74 -12.87
CA TYR A 170 -24.96 -3.42 -13.77
C TYR A 170 -26.10 -2.77 -12.99
N HIS A 171 -26.61 -1.66 -13.51
CA HIS A 171 -27.83 -1.04 -13.01
C HIS A 171 -28.96 -1.27 -14.02
N PHE A 172 -30.09 -1.78 -13.53
CA PHE A 172 -31.29 -1.99 -14.33
C PHE A 172 -32.39 -1.07 -13.84
N ALA A 173 -33.10 -0.46 -14.79
CA ALA A 173 -34.28 0.32 -14.49
C ALA A 173 -35.40 -0.03 -15.48
N VAL A 174 -36.62 -0.10 -14.97
CA VAL A 174 -37.84 -0.31 -15.74
C VAL A 174 -38.79 0.81 -15.35
N SER A 175 -39.37 1.48 -16.34
CA SER A 175 -40.30 2.58 -16.12
C SER A 175 -41.43 2.53 -17.14
N ASP A 176 -42.63 2.89 -16.69
CA ASP A 176 -43.81 3.16 -17.53
C ASP A 176 -43.91 4.65 -17.93
N ASP A 177 -42.94 5.47 -17.52
CA ASP A 177 -42.85 6.89 -17.86
C ASP A 177 -42.19 7.09 -19.23
N PRO A 178 -42.89 7.69 -20.22
CA PRO A 178 -42.30 7.97 -21.53
C PRO A 178 -41.15 8.99 -21.50
N SER A 179 -40.93 9.67 -20.38
CA SER A 179 -39.83 10.62 -20.17
C SER A 179 -38.60 10.02 -19.47
N PHE A 180 -38.58 8.70 -19.25
CA PHE A 180 -37.49 8.01 -18.58
C PHE A 180 -36.14 8.27 -19.29
N PRO A 181 -35.13 8.82 -18.58
CA PRO A 181 -33.83 9.11 -19.17
C PRO A 181 -33.03 7.80 -19.37
N TYR A 182 -32.53 7.60 -20.59
CA TYR A 182 -31.68 6.46 -20.99
C TYR A 182 -30.35 6.39 -20.24
#